data_AF-A0AAV4NGT8-F1
#
_entry.id   AF-A0AAV4NGT8-F1
#
_cell.length_a   1.000
_cell.length_b   1.000
_cell.length_c   1.000
_cell.angle_alpha   90.00
_cell.angle_beta   90.00
_cell.angle_gamma   90.00
#
_symmetry.space_group_name_H-M   'P 1'
#
loop_
_entity.id
_entity.type
_entity.pdbx_description
1 polymer ?
#
loop_
_entity_poly.entity_id
_entity_poly.type
_entity_poly.pdbx_seq_one_letter_code
_entity_poly.pdbx_strand_id
1 'polypeptide(L)'
;MYGILGKDALPESEIFALLLLYVLAHIGGKLASIVKLPPLIGMLIIGFLFRNLPFIPYYRNISNQWATTLRSAAFVIILLKAGLGLDAEKLKSFKKNCFSISFLSMYH
;
A
#
# COMPACT_ATOMS: atom_id res chain seq x y z
N MET A 1 -15.49 14.13 -26.57
CA MET A 1 -14.78 13.45 -25.46
C MET A 1 -15.20 14.00 -24.09
N TYR A 2 -16.50 13.97 -23.75
CA TYR A 2 -17.04 14.29 -22.41
C TYR A 2 -18.24 13.38 -22.03
N GLY A 3 -18.40 12.24 -22.71
CA GLY A 3 -19.57 11.35 -22.55
C GLY A 3 -19.24 9.94 -22.02
N ILE A 4 -17.96 9.62 -21.81
CA ILE A 4 -17.53 8.28 -21.38
C ILE A 4 -17.46 8.13 -19.85
N LEU A 5 -17.45 9.21 -19.07
CA LEU A 5 -17.40 9.13 -17.60
C LEU A 5 -18.78 9.15 -16.92
N GLY A 6 -19.86 9.43 -17.66
CA GLY A 6 -21.20 9.58 -17.08
C GLY A 6 -21.85 8.27 -16.61
N LYS A 7 -21.34 7.12 -17.09
CA LYS A 7 -21.85 5.78 -16.74
C LYS A 7 -20.98 5.05 -15.71
N ASP A 8 -19.71 5.47 -15.57
CA ASP A 8 -18.79 4.94 -14.55
C ASP A 8 -18.99 5.58 -13.17
N ALA A 9 -19.94 6.50 -13.04
CA ALA A 9 -20.43 7.00 -11.74
C ALA A 9 -21.59 6.17 -11.18
N LEU A 10 -21.98 5.07 -11.85
CA LEU A 10 -22.88 4.08 -11.26
C LEU A 10 -22.10 3.24 -10.23
N PRO A 11 -22.75 2.79 -9.14
CA PRO A 11 -22.15 1.92 -8.11
C PRO A 11 -21.68 0.54 -8.65
N GLU A 12 -21.82 0.28 -9.96
CA GLU A 12 -21.33 -0.91 -10.66
C GLU A 12 -19.93 -0.75 -11.29
N SER A 13 -19.30 0.44 -11.24
CA SER A 13 -17.98 0.63 -11.86
C SER A 13 -16.80 0.30 -10.94
N GLU A 14 -15.79 -0.33 -11.52
CA GLU A 14 -14.55 -0.77 -10.85
C GLU A 14 -13.76 0.42 -10.26
N ILE A 15 -13.79 1.55 -10.97
CA ILE A 15 -13.03 2.78 -10.65
C ILE A 15 -13.67 3.50 -9.46
N PHE A 16 -15.00 3.51 -9.38
CA PHE A 16 -15.71 4.07 -8.24
C PHE A 16 -15.37 3.34 -6.94
N ALA A 17 -15.32 2.00 -6.98
CA ALA A 17 -14.92 1.18 -5.83
C ALA A 17 -13.47 1.47 -5.37
N LEU A 18 -12.53 1.63 -6.31
CA LEU A 18 -11.14 1.98 -6.01
C LEU A 18 -11.02 3.39 -5.42
N LEU A 19 -11.76 4.36 -5.95
CA LEU A 19 -11.76 5.74 -5.44
C LEU A 19 -12.37 5.81 -4.04
N LEU A 20 -13.49 5.12 -3.81
CA LEU A 20 -14.12 5.00 -2.50
C LEU A 20 -13.19 4.34 -1.48
N LEU A 21 -12.54 3.22 -1.86
CA LEU A 21 -11.54 2.57 -1.03
C LEU A 21 -10.37 3.50 -0.70
N TYR A 22 -9.87 4.26 -1.67
CA TYR A 22 -8.78 5.22 -1.47
C TYR A 22 -9.15 6.32 -0.46
N VAL A 23 -10.35 6.90 -0.59
CA VAL A 23 -10.85 7.93 0.33
C VAL A 23 -11.01 7.35 1.74
N LEU A 24 -11.63 6.18 1.88
CA LEU A 24 -11.79 5.52 3.18
C LEU A 24 -10.44 5.17 3.79
N ALA A 25 -9.49 4.67 2.99
CA ALA A 25 -8.15 4.31 3.43
C ALA A 25 -7.39 5.53 3.97
N HIS A 26 -7.52 6.68 3.30
CA HIS A 26 -6.92 7.93 3.76
C HIS A 26 -7.54 8.43 5.07
N ILE A 27 -8.86 8.32 5.21
CA ILE A 27 -9.57 8.69 6.44
C ILE A 27 -9.14 7.82 7.61
N GLY A 28 -9.16 6.49 7.48
CA GLY A 28 -8.79 5.63 8.59
C GLY A 28 -7.27 5.52 8.81
N GLY A 29 -6.43 5.85 7.82
CA GLY A 29 -5.01 6.12 8.05
C GLY A 29 -4.79 7.35 8.94
N LYS A 30 -5.57 8.43 8.73
CA LYS A 30 -5.56 9.61 9.59
C LYS A 30 -6.10 9.31 10.99
N LEU A 31 -7.13 8.46 11.10
CA LEU A 31 -7.67 7.99 12.38
C LEU A 31 -6.65 7.13 13.15
N ALA A 32 -5.94 6.22 12.49
CA ALA A 32 -4.89 5.41 13.11
C ALA A 32 -3.72 6.25 13.64
N SER A 33 -3.41 7.37 12.98
CA SER A 33 -2.41 8.34 13.43
C SER A 33 -2.78 8.98 14.78
N ILE A 34 -4.08 9.18 15.05
CA ILE A 34 -4.56 9.72 16.34
C ILE A 34 -4.30 8.74 17.48
N VAL A 35 -4.33 7.44 17.20
CA VAL A 35 -4.08 6.38 18.18
C VAL A 35 -2.56 6.09 18.33
N LYS A 36 -1.67 6.89 17.71
CA LYS A 36 -0.21 6.65 17.62
C LYS A 36 0.18 5.32 16.95
N LEU A 37 -0.73 4.68 16.24
CA LEU A 37 -0.38 3.49 15.45
C LEU A 37 0.22 3.92 14.11
N PRO A 38 1.16 3.14 13.56
CA PRO A 38 1.68 3.41 12.22
C PRO A 38 0.51 3.43 11.23
N PRO A 39 0.41 4.47 10.37
CA PRO A 39 -0.74 4.71 9.49
C PRO A 39 -1.02 3.54 8.52
N LEU A 40 0.00 2.69 8.30
CA LEU A 40 -0.09 1.46 7.54
C LEU A 40 -1.14 0.49 8.11
N ILE A 41 -1.28 0.41 9.44
CA ILE A 41 -2.27 -0.47 10.09
C ILE A 41 -3.68 0.03 9.80
N GLY A 42 -3.90 1.35 9.88
CA GLY A 42 -5.19 1.97 9.55
C GLY A 42 -5.62 1.65 8.12
N MET A 43 -4.73 1.89 7.14
CA MET A 43 -5.00 1.59 5.73
C MET A 43 -5.32 0.10 5.48
N LEU A 44 -4.67 -0.81 6.20
CA LEU A 44 -4.86 -2.25 6.03
C LEU A 44 -6.19 -2.74 6.62
N ILE A 45 -6.59 -2.22 7.78
CA ILE A 45 -7.90 -2.52 8.41
C ILE A 45 -9.04 -2.07 7.50
N ILE A 46 -8.95 -0.89 6.89
CA ILE A 46 -9.99 -0.39 5.98
C ILE A 46 -10.10 -1.28 4.74
N GLY A 47 -8.98 -1.69 4.17
CA GLY A 47 -8.97 -2.64 3.05
C GLY A 47 -9.55 -4.00 3.43
N PHE A 48 -9.28 -4.48 4.64
CA PHE A 48 -9.86 -5.72 5.15
C PHE A 48 -11.37 -5.60 5.38
N LEU A 49 -11.83 -4.49 5.95
CA LEU A 49 -13.25 -4.21 6.20
C LEU A 49 -14.02 -4.05 4.89
N PHE A 50 -13.41 -3.39 3.89
CA PHE A 50 -13.96 -3.25 2.54
C PHE A 50 -14.06 -4.60 1.83
N ARG A 51 -13.12 -5.52 2.08
CA ARG A 51 -13.17 -6.91 1.59
C ARG A 51 -14.19 -7.78 2.34
N ASN A 52 -14.44 -7.48 3.61
CA ASN A 52 -15.37 -8.23 4.46
C ASN A 52 -16.84 -7.83 4.27
N LEU A 53 -17.11 -6.63 3.74
CA LEU A 53 -18.46 -6.17 3.41
C LEU A 53 -18.89 -6.70 2.03
N PRO A 54 -19.86 -7.64 1.95
CA PRO A 54 -20.29 -8.27 0.69
C PRO A 54 -21.19 -7.37 -0.18
N PHE A 55 -21.17 -6.05 0.01
CA PHE A 55 -22.16 -5.13 -0.57
C PHE A 55 -21.87 -4.75 -2.05
N ILE A 56 -20.78 -5.23 -2.65
CA ILE A 56 -20.44 -4.94 -4.06
C ILE A 56 -20.15 -6.26 -4.79
N PRO A 57 -21.08 -6.77 -5.64
CA PRO A 57 -21.00 -8.09 -6.25
C PRO A 57 -19.85 -8.27 -7.26
N TYR A 58 -19.11 -7.22 -7.61
CA TYR A 58 -18.04 -7.25 -8.62
C TYR A 58 -16.61 -7.35 -8.07
N TYR A 59 -16.41 -7.40 -6.74
CA TYR A 59 -15.05 -7.42 -6.14
C TYR A 59 -14.16 -8.61 -6.56
N ARG A 60 -14.74 -9.68 -7.11
CA ARG A 60 -14.01 -10.93 -7.38
C ARG A 60 -12.91 -10.81 -8.45
N ASN A 61 -13.00 -9.85 -9.39
CA ASN A 61 -12.05 -9.78 -10.51
C ASN A 61 -11.16 -8.52 -10.55
N ILE A 62 -11.60 -7.41 -9.93
CA ILE A 62 -10.90 -6.11 -9.95
C ILE A 62 -9.74 -6.05 -8.96
N SER A 63 -9.85 -6.76 -7.86
CA SER A 63 -8.95 -6.53 -6.74
C SER A 63 -7.51 -6.95 -7.04
N ASN A 64 -7.25 -7.99 -7.86
CA ASN A 64 -5.92 -8.58 -7.86
C ASN A 64 -4.94 -7.86 -8.82
N GLN A 65 -5.37 -7.53 -10.04
CA GLN A 65 -4.48 -6.87 -11.01
C GLN A 65 -4.14 -5.43 -10.60
N TRP A 66 -5.14 -4.63 -10.26
CA TRP A 66 -4.93 -3.25 -9.82
C TRP A 66 -4.19 -3.17 -8.48
N ALA A 67 -4.51 -4.02 -7.51
CA ALA A 67 -3.77 -4.05 -6.24
C ALA A 67 -2.33 -4.50 -6.43
N THR A 68 -2.06 -5.45 -7.35
CA THR A 68 -0.69 -5.88 -7.65
C THR A 68 0.12 -4.73 -8.24
N THR A 69 -0.44 -4.00 -9.21
CA THR A 69 0.24 -2.83 -9.82
C THR A 69 0.47 -1.72 -8.79
N LEU A 70 -0.55 -1.38 -7.99
CA LEU A 70 -0.44 -0.36 -6.94
C LEU A 70 0.55 -0.75 -5.84
N ARG A 71 0.55 -2.02 -5.42
CA ARG A 71 1.49 -2.54 -4.41
C ARG A 71 2.93 -2.50 -4.92
N SER A 72 3.16 -2.88 -6.18
CA SER A 72 4.48 -2.79 -6.80
C SER A 72 4.96 -1.34 -6.88
N ALA A 73 4.12 -0.41 -7.34
CA ALA A 73 4.45 1.01 -7.37
C ALA A 73 4.73 1.57 -5.96
N ALA A 74 3.89 1.24 -4.98
CA ALA A 74 4.09 1.65 -3.59
C ALA A 74 5.41 1.10 -3.02
N PHE A 75 5.75 -0.15 -3.30
CA PHE A 75 7.02 -0.73 -2.85
C PHE A 75 8.23 -0.03 -3.46
N VAL A 76 8.17 0.30 -4.76
CA VAL A 76 9.21 1.10 -5.43
C VAL A 76 9.34 2.47 -4.77
N ILE A 77 8.24 3.16 -4.48
CA ILE A 77 8.27 4.47 -3.81
C ILE A 77 8.83 4.37 -2.38
N ILE A 78 8.48 3.31 -1.63
CA ILE A 78 9.00 3.06 -0.28
C ILE A 78 10.51 2.82 -0.34
N LEU A 79 10.99 1.98 -1.25
CA LEU A 79 12.41 1.74 -1.46
C LEU A 79 13.14 2.99 -1.93
N LEU A 80 12.54 3.79 -2.80
CA LEU A 80 13.10 5.05 -3.26
C LEU A 80 13.24 6.03 -2.10
N LYS A 81 12.20 6.20 -1.27
CA LYS A 81 12.26 7.05 -0.07
C LYS A 81 13.28 6.54 0.94
N ALA A 82 13.34 5.23 1.18
CA ALA A 82 14.31 4.62 2.07
C ALA A 82 15.73 4.81 1.54
N GLY A 83 15.96 4.64 0.24
CA GLY A 83 17.26 4.79 -0.41
C GLY A 83 17.73 6.24 -0.51
N LEU A 84 16.83 7.19 -0.76
CA LEU A 84 17.14 8.63 -0.79
C LEU A 84 17.37 9.21 0.61
N GLY A 85 16.72 8.67 1.64
CA GLY A 85 16.98 9.01 3.04
C GLY A 85 18.18 8.26 3.65
N LEU A 86 18.83 7.38 2.88
CA LEU A 86 19.95 6.57 3.33
C LEU A 86 21.27 7.32 3.08
N ASP A 87 21.87 7.81 4.16
CA ASP A 87 23.19 8.42 4.12
C ASP A 87 24.23 7.33 3.78
N ALA A 88 24.72 7.35 2.53
CA ALA A 88 25.58 6.31 1.98
C ALA A 88 26.91 6.17 2.75
N GLU A 89 27.40 7.24 3.38
CA GLU A 89 28.60 7.20 4.22
C GLU A 89 28.35 6.45 5.53
N LYS A 90 27.25 6.72 6.22
CA LYS A 90 26.89 5.98 7.44
C LYS A 90 26.60 4.52 7.15
N LEU A 91 25.91 4.22 6.05
CA LEU A 91 25.64 2.83 5.66
C LEU A 91 26.93 2.03 5.41
N LYS A 92 27.97 2.65 4.83
CA LYS A 92 29.23 1.98 4.49
C LYS A 92 30.01 1.53 5.73
N SER A 93 29.93 2.26 6.84
CA SER A 93 30.59 1.86 8.10
C SER A 93 29.87 0.68 8.77
N PHE A 94 28.53 0.67 8.77
CA PHE A 94 27.73 -0.43 9.33
C PHE A 94 27.64 -1.67 8.43
N LYS A 95 27.78 -1.51 7.10
CA LYS A 95 27.76 -2.63 6.13
C LYS A 95 28.84 -3.68 6.42
N LYS A 96 30.02 -3.25 6.91
CA LYS A 96 31.12 -4.16 7.25
C LYS A 96 30.74 -5.09 8.41
N ASN A 97 30.12 -4.55 9.46
CA ASN A 97 29.65 -5.34 10.59
C ASN A 97 28.46 -6.22 10.21
N CYS A 98 27.48 -5.70 9.46
CA CYS A 98 26.28 -6.46 9.07
C CYS A 98 26.60 -7.63 8.14
N PHE A 99 27.56 -7.45 7.21
CA PHE A 99 28.00 -8.51 6.32
C PHE A 99 28.64 -9.68 7.09
N SER A 100 29.38 -9.40 8.16
CA SER A 100 29.95 -10.44 9.04
C SER A 100 28.88 -11.28 9.74
N ILE A 101 27.71 -10.70 10.05
CA ILE A 101 26.60 -11.40 10.73
C ILE A 101 25.79 -12.23 9.73
N SER A 102 25.52 -11.69 8.53
CA SER A 102 24.82 -12.43 7.47
C SER A 102 25.61 -13.64 6.99
N PHE A 103 26.94 -13.52 6.88
CA PHE A 103 27.79 -14.66 6.52
C PHE A 103 27.85 -15.72 7.62
N LEU A 104 27.84 -15.31 8.89
CA LEU A 104 27.85 -16.23 10.03
C LEU A 104 26.55 -17.03 10.14
N SER A 105 25.40 -16.38 9.92
CA SER A 105 24.08 -17.03 9.96
C SER A 105 23.80 -17.97 8.79
N MET A 106 24.60 -17.91 7.71
CA MET A 106 24.46 -18.75 6.53
C MET A 106 25.39 -19.98 6.57
N TYR A 107 26.34 -20.02 7.51
CA TYR A 107 27.28 -21.13 7.70
C TYR A 107 26.83 -22.13 8.78
N HIS A 108 25.74 -21.84 9.49
CA HIS A 108 25.05 -22.76 10.41
C HIS A 108 23.76 -23.26 9.75
#